data_AF-A0A1A7QHR5-F1
#
_entry.id   AF-A0A1A7QHR5-F1
#
_cell.length_a   1.000
_cell.length_b   1.000
_cell.length_c   1.000
_cell.angle_alpha   90.00
_cell.angle_beta   90.00
_cell.angle_gamma   90.00
#
_symmetry.space_group_name_H-M   'P 1'
#
loop_
_entity.id
_entity.type
_entity.pdbx_description
1 polymer ?
#
loop_
_entity_poly.entity_id
_entity_poly.type
_entity_poly.pdbx_seq_one_letter_code
_entity_poly.pdbx_strand_id
1 'polypeptide(L)'
;MKLDLSAAWDGAMAMIRTNREVVLVLAGVFFFLPYLAFSLFLPDSGMAEASAANEGDMDAIAAIVMEFYAEFWWALLLLALIQSVGALASLAVLGDNARPTVGDAIRRGVSLLPTQLGAQIVAALAIFAPIVLASGIGAATGSAAITGLLTLLGLPVVIYIVVKFSLSSPAIAIDQTRNPLKALTRSWGLTKGNSLRLFFFFLLLIVAFLVASTVLNLLIGLALALLGEELQLIGLAISGALINAIFSVVAYAVLASVHHHLGGKAIATVPRAGGEE
;
A
#
# COMPACT_ATOMS: atom_id res chain seq x y z
N MET A 1 15.27 13.66 -13.49
CA MET A 1 14.21 14.69 -13.33
C MET A 1 13.90 14.84 -11.84
N LYS A 2 13.50 16.03 -11.38
CA LYS A 2 13.02 16.23 -10.00
C LYS A 2 11.51 15.93 -9.98
N LEU A 3 11.02 15.30 -8.91
CA LEU A 3 9.59 15.04 -8.73
C LEU A 3 8.85 16.37 -8.49
N ASP A 4 7.82 16.61 -9.29
CA ASP A 4 6.76 17.61 -9.04
C ASP A 4 5.56 16.88 -8.43
N LEU A 5 5.22 17.26 -7.20
CA LEU A 5 4.17 16.61 -6.41
C LEU A 5 2.78 16.96 -6.94
N SER A 6 2.59 18.20 -7.40
CA SER A 6 1.28 18.65 -7.91
C SER A 6 1.00 17.96 -9.24
N ALA A 7 2.00 17.95 -10.14
CA ALA A 7 1.87 17.21 -11.38
C ALA A 7 1.60 15.72 -11.15
N ALA A 8 2.30 15.08 -10.19
CA ALA A 8 2.10 13.66 -9.87
C ALA A 8 0.68 13.39 -9.32
N TRP A 9 0.15 14.28 -8.49
CA TRP A 9 -1.22 14.18 -8.00
C TRP A 9 -2.25 14.38 -9.11
N ASP A 10 -2.10 15.44 -9.91
CA ASP A 10 -3.00 15.76 -11.02
C ASP A 10 -3.01 14.64 -12.07
N GLY A 11 -1.82 14.10 -12.38
CA GLY A 11 -1.66 12.95 -13.26
C GLY A 11 -2.39 11.72 -12.73
N ALA A 12 -2.24 11.40 -11.44
CA ALA A 12 -2.96 10.30 -10.81
C ALA A 12 -4.48 10.47 -10.90
N MET A 13 -4.99 11.66 -10.58
CA MET A 13 -6.43 11.94 -10.66
C MET A 13 -6.96 11.89 -12.09
N ALA A 14 -6.17 12.34 -13.07
CA ALA A 14 -6.50 12.22 -14.49
C ALA A 14 -6.56 10.75 -14.95
N MET A 15 -5.62 9.91 -14.51
CA MET A 15 -5.60 8.48 -14.81
C MET A 15 -6.84 7.76 -14.25
N ILE A 16 -7.25 8.09 -13.02
CA ILE A 16 -8.49 7.54 -12.42
C ILE A 16 -9.72 7.98 -13.21
N ARG A 17 -9.85 9.28 -13.51
CA ARG A 17 -11.01 9.81 -14.25
C ARG A 17 -11.13 9.20 -15.65
N THR A 18 -9.99 9.02 -16.33
CA THR A 18 -9.94 8.45 -17.69
C THR A 18 -10.36 6.98 -17.69
N ASN A 19 -10.04 6.23 -16.65
CA ASN A 19 -10.29 4.79 -16.56
C ASN A 19 -11.38 4.43 -15.54
N ARG A 20 -12.29 5.36 -15.21
CA ARG A 20 -13.19 5.28 -14.05
C ARG A 20 -13.97 3.96 -13.98
N GLU A 21 -14.48 3.48 -15.12
CA GLU A 21 -15.34 2.29 -15.16
C GLU A 21 -14.54 1.03 -14.81
N VAL A 22 -13.39 0.86 -15.45
CA VAL A 22 -12.48 -0.26 -15.18
C VAL A 22 -11.93 -0.20 -13.76
N VAL A 23 -11.52 0.99 -13.31
CA VAL A 23 -10.99 1.21 -11.97
C VAL A 23 -12.03 0.90 -10.90
N LEU A 24 -13.30 1.29 -11.09
CA LEU A 24 -14.39 0.97 -10.16
C LEU A 24 -14.66 -0.53 -10.07
N VAL A 25 -14.61 -1.24 -11.20
CA VAL A 25 -14.76 -2.71 -11.22
C VAL A 25 -13.61 -3.36 -10.46
N LEU A 26 -12.36 -2.94 -10.72
CA LEU A 26 -11.21 -3.47 -9.99
C LEU A 26 -11.26 -3.11 -8.49
N ALA A 27 -11.72 -1.90 -8.16
CA ALA A 27 -11.94 -1.44 -6.79
C ALA A 27 -12.90 -2.35 -6.02
N GLY A 28 -14.07 -2.61 -6.63
CA GLY A 28 -15.08 -3.50 -6.08
C GLY A 28 -14.54 -4.91 -5.86
N VAL A 29 -14.01 -5.52 -6.92
CA VAL A 29 -13.69 -6.95 -6.94
C VAL A 29 -12.42 -7.30 -6.16
N PHE A 30 -11.38 -6.47 -6.21
CA PHE A 30 -10.06 -6.82 -5.67
C PHE A 30 -9.70 -6.12 -4.35
N PHE A 31 -10.38 -5.04 -3.99
CA PHE A 31 -10.05 -4.29 -2.77
C PHE A 31 -11.23 -4.18 -1.81
N PHE A 32 -12.43 -3.85 -2.29
CA PHE A 32 -13.62 -3.71 -1.45
C PHE A 32 -14.14 -5.07 -0.96
N LEU A 33 -14.61 -5.92 -1.87
CA LEU A 33 -15.22 -7.22 -1.51
C LEU A 33 -14.31 -8.13 -0.69
N PRO A 34 -13.04 -8.35 -1.04
CA PRO A 34 -12.20 -9.27 -0.26
C PRO A 34 -11.84 -8.68 1.10
N TYR A 35 -11.67 -7.36 1.22
CA TYR A 35 -11.45 -6.73 2.52
C TYR A 35 -12.72 -6.75 3.38
N LEU A 36 -13.89 -6.52 2.79
CA LEU A 36 -15.17 -6.62 3.49
C LEU A 36 -15.41 -8.04 4.00
N ALA A 37 -15.19 -9.05 3.16
CA ALA A 37 -15.28 -10.43 3.56
C ALA A 37 -14.31 -10.73 4.71
N PHE A 38 -13.05 -10.30 4.59
CA PHE A 38 -12.07 -10.44 5.66
C PHE A 38 -12.55 -9.77 6.96
N SER A 39 -13.08 -8.54 6.88
CA SER A 39 -13.57 -7.79 8.03
C SER A 39 -14.81 -8.37 8.70
N LEU A 40 -15.70 -9.04 7.95
CA LEU A 40 -16.94 -9.60 8.49
C LEU A 40 -16.80 -11.03 8.98
N PHE A 41 -15.90 -11.81 8.35
CA PHE A 41 -15.77 -13.25 8.63
C PHE A 41 -14.60 -13.59 9.55
N LEU A 42 -13.64 -12.70 9.76
CA LEU A 42 -12.64 -12.93 10.79
C LEU A 42 -13.20 -12.52 12.16
N PRO A 43 -13.15 -13.42 13.15
CA PRO A 43 -13.45 -13.08 14.54
C PRO A 43 -12.57 -11.92 15.01
N ASP A 44 -13.09 -11.12 15.95
CA ASP A 44 -12.30 -10.12 16.65
C ASP A 44 -11.18 -10.86 17.41
N SER A 45 -9.97 -10.80 16.89
CA SER A 45 -8.92 -11.79 17.16
C SER A 45 -8.13 -11.55 18.45
N GLY A 46 -8.77 -10.93 19.45
CA GLY A 46 -8.07 -10.34 20.59
C GLY A 46 -7.13 -9.20 20.18
N MET A 47 -7.09 -8.79 18.90
CA MET A 47 -6.26 -7.68 18.42
C MET A 47 -6.75 -6.34 18.95
N ALA A 48 -8.06 -6.19 19.16
CA ALA A 48 -8.63 -5.06 19.88
C ALA A 48 -8.15 -5.02 21.34
N GLU A 49 -8.07 -6.19 22.00
CA GLU A 49 -7.56 -6.34 23.36
C GLU A 49 -6.05 -6.06 23.43
N ALA A 50 -5.27 -6.53 22.45
CA ALA A 50 -3.85 -6.24 22.30
C ALA A 50 -3.59 -4.74 22.10
N SER A 51 -4.47 -4.03 21.39
CA SER A 51 -4.39 -2.57 21.21
C SER A 51 -4.79 -1.76 22.45
N ALA A 52 -5.52 -2.38 23.38
CA ALA A 52 -5.90 -1.81 24.67
C ALA A 52 -4.96 -2.24 25.83
N ALA A 53 -4.05 -3.17 25.58
CA ALA A 53 -3.09 -3.66 26.57
C ALA A 53 -2.05 -2.59 26.93
N ASN A 54 -1.68 -2.53 28.22
CA ASN A 54 -0.67 -1.61 28.71
C ASN A 54 0.72 -1.95 28.16
N GLU A 55 1.60 -0.94 28.06
CA GLU A 55 2.98 -1.05 27.55
C GLU A 55 3.84 -2.13 28.26
N GLY A 56 3.43 -2.62 29.43
CA GLY A 56 4.16 -3.60 30.24
C GLY A 56 4.01 -5.07 29.83
N ASP A 57 3.08 -5.42 28.93
CA ASP A 57 2.75 -6.82 28.61
C ASP A 57 3.09 -7.21 27.15
N MET A 58 4.26 -6.75 26.69
CA MET A 58 4.72 -6.95 25.31
C MET A 58 4.76 -8.44 24.89
N ASP A 59 5.09 -9.34 25.82
CA ASP A 59 5.10 -10.78 25.57
C ASP A 59 3.69 -11.35 25.37
N ALA A 60 2.69 -10.85 26.13
CA ALA A 60 1.30 -11.24 25.98
C ALA A 60 0.73 -10.72 24.64
N ILE A 61 1.03 -9.48 24.28
CA ILE A 61 0.68 -8.91 22.97
C ILE A 61 1.31 -9.74 21.84
N ALA A 62 2.59 -10.10 21.97
CA ALA A 62 3.28 -10.92 20.97
C ALA A 62 2.63 -12.30 20.81
N ALA A 63 2.21 -12.93 21.91
CA ALA A 63 1.53 -14.22 21.87
C ALA A 63 0.17 -14.15 21.15
N ILE A 64 -0.67 -13.16 21.48
CA ILE A 64 -1.97 -12.92 20.82
C ILE A 64 -1.78 -12.74 19.30
N VAL A 65 -0.81 -11.90 18.92
CA VAL A 65 -0.49 -11.63 17.52
C VAL A 65 0.00 -12.90 16.81
N MET A 66 0.89 -13.69 17.44
CA MET A 66 1.39 -14.93 16.86
C MET A 66 0.30 -15.97 16.68
N GLU A 67 -0.60 -16.12 17.65
CA GLU A 67 -1.74 -17.04 17.58
C GLU A 67 -2.68 -16.67 16.43
N PHE A 68 -3.03 -15.38 16.32
CA PHE A 68 -3.81 -14.87 15.20
C PHE A 68 -3.17 -15.20 13.84
N TYR A 69 -1.88 -14.94 13.68
CA TYR A 69 -1.19 -15.28 12.44
C TYR A 69 -1.15 -16.79 12.20
N ALA A 70 -0.93 -17.61 13.23
CA ALA A 70 -0.89 -19.07 13.10
C ALA A 70 -2.25 -19.67 12.68
N GLU A 71 -3.35 -19.08 13.13
CA GLU A 71 -4.70 -19.51 12.78
C GLU A 71 -5.14 -19.00 11.39
N PHE A 72 -4.86 -17.74 11.08
CA PHE A 72 -5.40 -17.04 9.90
C PHE A 72 -4.39 -16.77 8.77
N TRP A 73 -3.17 -17.34 8.82
CA TRP A 73 -2.16 -17.12 7.77
C TRP A 73 -2.68 -17.39 6.35
N TRP A 74 -3.53 -18.40 6.18
CA TRP A 74 -4.07 -18.80 4.87
C TRP A 74 -5.06 -17.78 4.34
N ALA A 75 -5.90 -17.20 5.21
CA ALA A 75 -6.85 -16.15 4.86
C ALA A 75 -6.13 -14.84 4.51
N LEU A 76 -5.10 -14.50 5.30
CA LEU A 76 -4.20 -13.38 5.03
C LEU A 76 -3.46 -13.55 3.71
N LEU A 77 -2.96 -14.77 3.43
CA LEU A 77 -2.29 -15.09 2.17
C LEU A 77 -3.26 -14.95 0.99
N LEU A 78 -4.48 -15.49 1.10
CA LEU A 78 -5.50 -15.38 0.06
C LEU A 78 -5.88 -13.92 -0.20
N LEU A 79 -6.08 -13.12 0.85
CA LEU A 79 -6.32 -11.69 0.74
C LEU A 79 -5.16 -10.98 0.04
N ALA A 80 -3.92 -11.27 0.45
CA ALA A 80 -2.72 -10.68 -0.15
C ALA A 80 -2.56 -11.05 -1.62
N LEU A 81 -2.89 -12.29 -2.01
CA LEU A 81 -2.86 -12.74 -3.41
C LEU A 81 -3.90 -12.00 -4.25
N ILE A 82 -5.15 -11.93 -3.77
CA ILE A 82 -6.24 -11.23 -4.47
C ILE A 82 -5.88 -9.74 -4.62
N GLN A 83 -5.46 -9.08 -3.55
CA GLN A 83 -5.06 -7.68 -3.62
C GLN A 83 -3.83 -7.45 -4.50
N SER A 84 -2.87 -8.39 -4.53
CA SER A 84 -1.70 -8.30 -5.42
C SER A 84 -2.11 -8.38 -6.90
N VAL A 85 -3.06 -9.24 -7.25
CA VAL A 85 -3.63 -9.27 -8.61
C VAL A 85 -4.33 -7.95 -8.92
N GLY A 86 -5.15 -7.44 -8.01
CA GLY A 86 -5.82 -6.15 -8.13
C GLY A 86 -4.85 -4.99 -8.32
N ALA A 87 -3.75 -4.98 -7.56
CA ALA A 87 -2.69 -3.97 -7.65
C ALA A 87 -2.06 -3.94 -9.03
N LEU A 88 -1.66 -5.11 -9.53
CA LEU A 88 -1.03 -5.24 -10.85
C LEU A 88 -2.01 -4.93 -11.98
N ALA A 89 -3.27 -5.36 -11.88
CA ALA A 89 -4.31 -5.04 -12.84
C ALA A 89 -4.59 -3.53 -12.88
N SER A 90 -4.67 -2.89 -11.70
CA SER A 90 -4.87 -1.44 -11.58
C SER A 90 -3.71 -0.67 -12.20
N LEU A 91 -2.48 -1.04 -11.87
CA LEU A 91 -1.28 -0.43 -12.46
C LEU A 91 -1.18 -0.66 -13.97
N ALA A 92 -1.60 -1.82 -14.46
CA ALA A 92 -1.64 -2.12 -15.90
C ALA A 92 -2.66 -1.23 -16.63
N VAL A 93 -3.85 -1.02 -16.07
CA VAL A 93 -4.87 -0.14 -16.67
C VAL A 93 -4.44 1.32 -16.62
N LEU A 94 -3.91 1.75 -15.48
CA LEU A 94 -3.54 3.13 -15.25
C LEU A 94 -2.30 3.50 -16.09
N GLY A 95 -1.33 2.59 -16.23
CA GLY A 95 -0.05 2.87 -16.88
C GLY A 95 0.08 2.47 -18.35
N ASP A 96 -0.93 1.86 -18.97
CA ASP A 96 -0.87 1.42 -20.37
C ASP A 96 -1.70 2.33 -21.28
N ASN A 97 -1.03 3.01 -22.22
CA ASN A 97 -1.68 3.86 -23.22
C ASN A 97 -2.63 3.08 -24.14
N ALA A 98 -2.48 1.75 -24.23
CA ALA A 98 -3.33 0.88 -25.05
C ALA A 98 -4.72 0.62 -24.45
N ARG A 99 -5.03 1.15 -23.25
CA ARG A 99 -6.35 1.04 -22.58
C ARG A 99 -6.85 -0.40 -22.53
N PRO A 100 -6.14 -1.30 -21.81
CA PRO A 100 -6.50 -2.72 -21.76
C PRO A 100 -7.90 -2.93 -21.19
N THR A 101 -8.58 -3.98 -21.66
CA THR A 101 -9.85 -4.41 -21.06
C THR A 101 -9.61 -4.95 -19.64
N VAL A 102 -10.69 -5.06 -18.84
CA VAL A 102 -10.62 -5.65 -17.49
C VAL A 102 -10.01 -7.05 -17.52
N GLY A 103 -10.41 -7.88 -18.51
CA GLY A 103 -9.90 -9.23 -18.68
C GLY A 103 -8.40 -9.27 -18.99
N ASP A 104 -7.93 -8.38 -19.85
CA ASP A 104 -6.50 -8.27 -20.19
C ASP A 104 -5.67 -7.81 -18.98
N ALA A 105 -6.18 -6.84 -18.23
CA ALA A 105 -5.55 -6.34 -17.02
C ALA A 105 -5.43 -7.43 -15.94
N ILE A 106 -6.50 -8.19 -15.69
CA ILE A 106 -6.50 -9.31 -14.75
C ILE A 106 -5.53 -10.40 -15.22
N ARG A 107 -5.58 -10.81 -16.49
CA ARG A 107 -4.68 -11.83 -17.05
C ARG A 107 -3.22 -11.41 -16.89
N ARG A 108 -2.91 -10.13 -17.16
CA ARG A 108 -1.58 -9.57 -16.95
C ARG A 108 -1.20 -9.61 -15.46
N GLY A 109 -2.09 -9.19 -14.58
CA GLY A 109 -1.89 -9.21 -13.13
C GLY A 109 -1.58 -10.62 -12.61
N VAL A 110 -2.36 -11.62 -12.99
CA VAL A 110 -2.12 -13.02 -12.63
C VAL A 110 -0.77 -13.51 -13.18
N SER A 111 -0.43 -13.17 -14.42
CA SER A 111 0.84 -13.60 -15.04
C SER A 111 2.09 -13.00 -14.37
N LEU A 112 1.96 -11.83 -13.75
CA LEU A 112 3.04 -11.11 -13.07
C LEU A 112 3.03 -11.33 -11.55
N LEU A 113 2.04 -12.05 -11.03
CA LEU A 113 1.89 -12.34 -9.60
C LEU A 113 3.12 -13.05 -9.02
N PRO A 114 3.75 -14.06 -9.66
CA PRO A 114 4.96 -14.69 -9.11
C PRO A 114 6.12 -13.70 -8.95
N THR A 115 6.26 -12.77 -9.90
CA THR A 115 7.28 -11.72 -9.83
C THR A 115 6.98 -10.74 -8.70
N GLN A 116 5.71 -10.34 -8.54
CA GLN A 116 5.27 -9.45 -7.48
C GLN A 116 5.48 -10.06 -6.09
N LEU A 117 5.19 -11.36 -5.91
CA LEU A 117 5.48 -12.06 -4.66
C LEU A 117 6.98 -12.17 -4.41
N GLY A 118 7.77 -12.55 -5.43
CA GLY A 118 9.22 -12.60 -5.29
C GLY A 118 9.83 -11.25 -4.91
N ALA A 119 9.32 -10.15 -5.50
CA ALA A 119 9.77 -8.80 -5.16
C ALA A 119 9.33 -8.40 -3.75
N GLN A 120 8.10 -8.73 -3.34
CA GLN A 120 7.61 -8.46 -1.98
C GLN A 120 8.41 -9.24 -0.93
N ILE A 121 8.74 -10.51 -1.15
CA ILE A 121 9.54 -11.30 -0.22
C ILE A 121 10.94 -10.69 -0.06
N VAL A 122 11.61 -10.37 -1.16
CA VAL A 122 12.95 -9.75 -1.11
C VAL A 122 12.89 -8.37 -0.46
N ALA A 123 11.86 -7.56 -0.78
CA ALA A 123 11.66 -6.26 -0.16
C ALA A 123 11.39 -6.38 1.34
N ALA A 124 10.55 -7.33 1.76
CA ALA A 124 10.26 -7.59 3.17
C ALA A 124 11.52 -7.99 3.92
N LEU A 125 12.32 -8.92 3.39
CA LEU A 125 13.61 -9.31 3.98
C LEU A 125 14.55 -8.11 4.12
N ALA A 126 14.65 -7.27 3.09
CA ALA A 126 15.48 -6.07 3.13
C ALA A 126 14.97 -5.02 4.13
N ILE A 127 13.65 -4.92 4.31
CA ILE A 127 13.01 -4.03 5.30
C ILE A 127 13.23 -4.52 6.72
N PHE A 128 13.10 -5.83 6.98
CA PHE A 128 13.28 -6.39 8.32
C PHE A 128 14.75 -6.49 8.74
N ALA A 129 15.67 -6.69 7.80
CA ALA A 129 17.08 -6.90 8.10
C ALA A 129 17.71 -5.82 9.00
N PRO A 130 17.55 -4.49 8.74
CA PRO A 130 18.09 -3.46 9.62
C PRO A 130 17.58 -3.55 11.05
N ILE A 131 16.30 -3.87 11.24
CA ILE A 131 15.67 -3.98 12.57
C ILE A 131 16.19 -5.21 13.30
N VAL A 132 16.18 -6.38 12.64
CA VAL A 132 16.64 -7.64 13.24
C VAL A 132 18.12 -7.55 13.60
N LEU A 133 18.95 -6.99 12.71
CA LEU A 133 20.38 -6.80 12.97
C LEU A 133 20.61 -5.82 14.11
N ALA A 134 19.94 -4.67 14.11
CA ALA A 134 20.08 -3.67 15.16
C ALA A 134 19.65 -4.20 16.54
N SER A 135 18.49 -4.88 16.59
CA SER A 135 17.98 -5.51 17.81
C SER A 135 18.91 -6.64 18.27
N GLY A 136 19.41 -7.49 17.37
CA GLY A 136 20.32 -8.58 17.70
C GLY A 136 21.68 -8.10 18.24
N ILE A 137 22.25 -7.07 17.63
CA ILE A 137 23.48 -6.41 18.12
C ILE A 137 23.23 -5.79 19.49
N GLY A 138 22.10 -5.12 19.68
CA GLY A 138 21.74 -4.54 20.97
C GLY A 138 21.56 -5.59 22.06
N ALA A 139 20.85 -6.68 21.76
CA ALA A 139 20.64 -7.77 22.70
C ALA A 139 21.96 -8.42 23.14
N ALA A 140 22.93 -8.54 22.22
CA ALA A 140 24.26 -9.07 22.53
C ALA A 140 25.04 -8.22 23.56
N THR A 141 24.65 -6.97 23.79
CA THR A 141 25.24 -6.11 24.84
C THR A 141 24.67 -6.37 26.24
N GLY A 142 23.56 -7.12 26.35
CA GLY A 142 22.83 -7.34 27.60
C GLY A 142 22.06 -6.12 28.14
N SER A 143 22.02 -5.00 27.39
CA SER A 143 21.33 -3.78 27.81
C SER A 143 20.06 -3.55 27.00
N ALA A 144 18.91 -3.52 27.68
CA ALA A 144 17.62 -3.18 27.08
C ALA A 144 17.63 -1.75 26.50
N ALA A 145 18.33 -0.80 27.14
CA ALA A 145 18.44 0.56 26.66
C ALA A 145 19.24 0.65 25.34
N ILE A 146 20.34 -0.10 25.22
CA ILE A 146 21.14 -0.14 23.98
C ILE A 146 20.35 -0.82 22.86
N THR A 147 19.61 -1.88 23.18
CA THR A 147 18.71 -2.56 22.24
C THR A 147 17.67 -1.60 21.69
N GLY A 148 16.90 -0.94 22.56
CA GLY A 148 15.89 0.03 22.14
C GLY A 148 16.46 1.16 21.28
N LEU A 149 17.63 1.70 21.65
CA LEU A 149 18.29 2.76 20.87
C LEU A 149 18.71 2.29 19.48
N LEU A 150 19.36 1.12 19.37
CA LEU A 150 19.80 0.60 18.07
C LEU A 150 18.60 0.27 17.17
N THR A 151 17.56 -0.34 17.71
CA THR A 151 16.31 -0.61 16.98
C THR A 151 15.69 0.68 16.45
N LEU A 152 15.65 1.74 17.27
CA LEU A 152 15.16 3.07 16.86
C LEU A 152 15.99 3.68 15.73
N LEU A 153 17.32 3.54 15.80
CA LEU A 153 18.23 4.00 14.74
C LEU A 153 18.13 3.18 13.45
N GLY A 154 17.50 2.00 13.49
CA GLY A 154 17.17 1.22 12.30
C GLY A 154 16.02 1.82 11.48
N LEU A 155 15.11 2.60 12.10
CA LEU A 155 13.93 3.13 11.42
C LEU A 155 14.23 4.02 10.21
N PRO A 156 15.19 4.96 10.25
CA PRO A 156 15.56 5.74 9.06
C PRO A 156 16.03 4.88 7.88
N VAL A 157 16.73 3.77 8.17
CA VAL A 157 17.18 2.82 7.14
C VAL A 157 15.98 2.10 6.52
N VAL A 158 15.03 1.65 7.35
CA VAL A 158 13.77 1.06 6.90
C VAL A 158 13.00 2.01 6.01
N ILE A 159 12.79 3.25 6.46
CA ILE A 159 12.08 4.29 5.69
C ILE A 159 12.77 4.50 4.34
N TYR A 160 14.10 4.58 4.32
CA TYR A 160 14.85 4.73 3.09
C TYR A 160 14.61 3.55 2.13
N ILE A 161 14.66 2.30 2.61
CA ILE A 161 14.41 1.10 1.80
C ILE A 161 12.99 1.08 1.25
N VAL A 162 11.98 1.38 2.09
CA VAL A 162 10.57 1.46 1.67
C VAL A 162 10.40 2.48 0.53
N VAL A 163 10.98 3.67 0.68
CA VAL A 163 10.97 4.69 -0.37
C VAL A 163 11.64 4.18 -1.65
N LYS A 164 12.76 3.47 -1.53
CA LYS A 164 13.48 2.92 -2.68
C LYS A 164 12.72 1.83 -3.42
N PHE A 165 11.91 1.04 -2.74
CA PHE A 165 11.12 -0.04 -3.32
C PHE A 165 9.67 0.33 -3.65
N SER A 166 9.25 1.57 -3.33
CA SER A 166 7.90 2.08 -3.61
C SER A 166 7.45 1.94 -5.08
N LEU A 167 8.38 2.01 -6.04
CA LEU A 167 8.09 1.89 -7.48
C LEU A 167 8.35 0.50 -8.05
N SER A 168 8.52 -0.53 -7.21
CA SER A 168 8.73 -1.90 -7.64
C SER A 168 7.50 -2.48 -8.35
N SER A 169 6.30 -2.30 -7.79
CA SER A 169 5.05 -2.77 -8.41
C SER A 169 4.75 -2.06 -9.74
N PRO A 170 4.91 -0.72 -9.86
CA PRO A 170 4.89 -0.06 -11.16
C PRO A 170 5.92 -0.60 -12.16
N ALA A 171 7.16 -0.85 -11.74
CA ALA A 171 8.19 -1.46 -12.60
C ALA A 171 7.82 -2.89 -13.05
N ILE A 172 7.04 -3.63 -12.27
CA ILE A 172 6.54 -4.95 -12.66
C ILE A 172 5.37 -4.81 -13.62
N ALA A 173 4.35 -4.03 -13.28
CA ALA A 173 3.10 -3.96 -14.04
C ALA A 173 3.20 -3.12 -15.32
N ILE A 174 3.89 -1.98 -15.26
CA ILE A 174 3.98 -0.98 -16.34
C ILE A 174 5.18 -1.28 -17.24
N ASP A 175 6.37 -1.50 -16.66
CA ASP A 175 7.57 -1.87 -17.44
C ASP A 175 7.59 -3.37 -17.82
N GLN A 176 6.61 -4.16 -17.36
CA GLN A 176 6.50 -5.61 -17.59
C GLN A 176 7.75 -6.41 -17.17
N THR A 177 8.42 -5.95 -16.11
CA THR A 177 9.62 -6.61 -15.60
C THR A 177 9.24 -7.91 -14.90
N ARG A 178 9.59 -9.06 -15.49
CA ARG A 178 9.27 -10.40 -14.92
C ARG A 178 10.27 -10.93 -13.89
N ASN A 179 11.41 -10.26 -13.69
CA ASN A 179 12.39 -10.66 -12.70
C ASN A 179 12.26 -9.77 -11.44
N PRO A 180 12.07 -10.35 -10.23
CA PRO A 180 11.80 -9.58 -9.02
C PRO A 180 12.97 -8.69 -8.62
N LEU A 181 14.20 -9.19 -8.72
CA LEU A 181 15.40 -8.42 -8.40
C LEU A 181 15.61 -7.27 -9.38
N LYS A 182 15.35 -7.50 -10.68
CA LYS A 182 15.41 -6.43 -11.70
C LYS A 182 14.35 -5.34 -11.44
N ALA A 183 13.16 -5.71 -10.96
CA ALA A 183 12.13 -4.74 -10.60
C ALA A 183 12.56 -3.86 -9.41
N LEU A 184 13.15 -4.47 -8.38
CA LEU A 184 13.65 -3.74 -7.20
C LEU A 184 14.82 -2.81 -7.55
N THR A 185 15.77 -3.27 -8.37
CA THR A 185 16.88 -2.42 -8.82
C THR A 185 16.41 -1.28 -9.72
N ARG A 186 15.42 -1.54 -10.59
CA ARG A 186 14.76 -0.49 -11.39
C ARG A 186 14.09 0.55 -10.51
N SER A 187 13.31 0.12 -9.51
CA SER A 187 12.68 1.02 -8.53
C SER A 187 13.72 1.88 -7.81
N TRP A 188 14.82 1.27 -7.37
CA TRP A 188 15.91 1.99 -6.70
C TRP A 188 16.53 3.06 -7.59
N GLY A 189 16.72 2.75 -8.88
CA GLY A 189 17.21 3.68 -9.90
C GLY A 189 16.25 4.85 -10.12
N LEU A 190 14.96 4.58 -10.28
CA LEU A 190 13.93 5.60 -10.52
C LEU A 190 13.79 6.58 -9.34
N THR A 191 13.90 6.08 -8.12
CA THR A 191 13.75 6.87 -6.89
C THR A 191 15.05 7.61 -6.50
N LYS A 192 16.17 7.37 -7.21
CA LYS A 192 17.45 8.04 -6.95
C LYS A 192 17.33 9.55 -7.24
N GLY A 193 17.82 10.36 -6.30
CA GLY A 193 17.72 11.83 -6.37
C GLY A 193 16.38 12.42 -5.94
N ASN A 194 15.35 11.60 -5.70
CA ASN A 194 14.00 12.05 -5.30
C ASN A 194 13.48 11.43 -3.99
N SER A 195 14.30 10.66 -3.28
CA SER A 195 13.88 9.92 -2.08
C SER A 195 13.17 10.79 -1.02
N LEU A 196 13.72 11.95 -0.65
CA LEU A 196 13.05 12.82 0.33
C LEU A 196 11.72 13.38 -0.18
N ARG A 197 11.65 13.75 -1.46
CA ARG A 197 10.39 14.25 -2.07
C ARG A 197 9.31 13.18 -2.09
N LEU A 198 9.69 11.95 -2.45
CA LEU A 198 8.80 10.79 -2.42
C LEU A 198 8.34 10.47 -1.00
N PHE A 199 9.27 10.48 -0.05
CA PHE A 199 8.95 10.26 1.36
C PHE A 199 7.89 11.24 1.85
N PHE A 200 8.12 12.56 1.72
CA PHE A 200 7.15 13.56 2.18
C PHE A 200 5.84 13.54 1.39
N PHE A 201 5.89 13.22 0.09
CA PHE A 201 4.68 13.09 -0.72
C PHE A 201 3.80 11.93 -0.23
N PHE A 202 4.37 10.74 -0.08
CA PHE A 202 3.64 9.58 0.44
C PHE A 202 3.21 9.78 1.89
N LEU A 203 4.07 10.37 2.73
CA LEU A 203 3.73 10.69 4.11
C LEU A 203 2.52 11.62 4.18
N LEU A 204 2.50 12.70 3.40
CA LEU A 204 1.39 13.64 3.37
C LEU A 204 0.08 12.97 2.91
N LEU A 205 0.15 12.11 1.90
CA LEU A 205 -1.02 11.34 1.43
C LEU A 205 -1.53 10.36 2.48
N ILE A 206 -0.63 9.62 3.15
CA ILE A 206 -0.97 8.69 4.22
C ILE A 206 -1.62 9.45 5.39
N VAL A 207 -1.03 10.58 5.81
CA VAL A 207 -1.57 11.40 6.89
C VAL A 207 -2.94 11.97 6.53
N ALA A 208 -3.10 12.52 5.33
CA ALA A 208 -4.40 13.04 4.88
C ALA A 208 -5.47 11.94 4.85
N PHE A 209 -5.11 10.76 4.35
CA PHE A 209 -6.01 9.62 4.29
C PHE A 209 -6.37 9.08 5.68
N LEU A 210 -5.38 8.97 6.57
CA LEU A 210 -5.56 8.54 7.96
C LEU A 210 -6.52 9.48 8.70
N VAL A 211 -6.30 10.79 8.61
CA VAL A 211 -7.18 11.76 9.27
C VAL A 211 -8.60 11.68 8.72
N ALA A 212 -8.75 11.62 7.40
CA ALA A 212 -10.06 11.52 6.77
C ALA A 212 -10.81 10.22 7.14
N SER A 213 -10.10 9.08 7.16
CA SER A 213 -10.68 7.78 7.49
C SER A 213 -11.07 7.69 8.97
N THR A 214 -10.23 8.21 9.88
CA THR A 214 -10.56 8.29 11.30
C THR A 214 -11.81 9.14 11.53
N VAL A 215 -11.89 10.34 10.94
CA VAL A 215 -13.07 11.20 11.09
C VAL A 215 -14.32 10.52 10.52
N LEU A 216 -14.23 9.91 9.33
CA LEU A 216 -15.36 9.22 8.72
C LEU A 216 -15.85 8.04 9.57
N ASN A 217 -14.94 7.19 10.06
CA ASN A 217 -15.28 6.05 10.91
C ASN A 217 -15.85 6.48 12.27
N LEU A 218 -15.37 7.60 12.86
CA LEU A 218 -15.95 8.15 14.08
C LEU A 218 -17.39 8.61 13.85
N LEU A 219 -17.67 9.30 12.75
CA LEU A 219 -19.02 9.77 12.42
C LEU A 219 -19.98 8.61 12.16
N ILE A 220 -19.55 7.62 11.37
CA ILE A 220 -20.34 6.42 11.07
C ILE A 220 -20.55 5.60 12.34
N GLY A 221 -19.49 5.38 13.13
CA GLY A 221 -19.55 4.64 14.38
C GLY A 221 -20.52 5.28 15.37
N LEU A 222 -20.47 6.61 15.55
CA LEU A 222 -21.40 7.32 16.42
C LEU A 222 -22.85 7.22 15.93
N ALA A 223 -23.08 7.40 14.63
CA ALA A 223 -24.42 7.33 14.06
C ALA A 223 -25.04 5.93 14.21
N LEU A 224 -24.25 4.88 14.00
CA LEU A 224 -24.71 3.49 14.05
C LEU A 224 -24.73 2.90 15.46
N ALA A 225 -23.93 3.42 16.40
CA ALA A 225 -23.97 3.03 17.81
C ALA A 225 -25.37 3.20 18.42
N LEU A 226 -26.14 4.18 17.93
CA LEU A 226 -27.53 4.41 18.35
C LEU A 226 -28.51 3.35 17.81
N LEU A 227 -28.12 2.61 16.77
CA LEU A 227 -28.96 1.61 16.11
C LEU A 227 -28.66 0.19 16.61
N GLY A 228 -27.58 0.00 17.36
CA GLY A 228 -27.17 -1.27 17.95
C GLY A 228 -25.77 -1.71 17.51
N GLU A 229 -25.14 -2.54 18.34
CA GLU A 229 -23.76 -3.00 18.18
C GLU A 229 -23.55 -3.76 16.86
N GLU A 230 -24.46 -4.67 16.50
CA GLU A 230 -24.35 -5.44 15.26
C GLU A 230 -24.38 -4.56 14.00
N LEU A 231 -25.27 -3.56 13.97
CA LEU A 231 -25.35 -2.61 12.86
C LEU A 231 -24.12 -1.70 12.80
N GLN A 232 -23.58 -1.32 13.96
CA GLN A 232 -22.33 -0.57 14.05
C GLN A 232 -21.15 -1.37 13.49
N LEU A 233 -21.01 -2.63 13.88
CA LEU A 233 -19.94 -3.51 13.39
C LEU A 233 -20.01 -3.68 11.87
N ILE A 234 -21.20 -4.02 11.33
CA ILE A 234 -21.38 -4.20 9.89
C ILE A 234 -21.12 -2.89 9.13
N GLY A 235 -21.62 -1.76 9.63
CA GLY A 235 -21.42 -0.47 8.97
C GLY A 235 -19.97 0.00 9.00
N LEU A 236 -19.24 -0.24 10.09
CA LEU A 236 -17.81 0.04 10.16
C LEU A 236 -16.99 -0.89 9.25
N ALA A 237 -17.36 -2.17 9.11
CA ALA A 237 -16.75 -3.09 8.17
C ALA A 237 -16.92 -2.62 6.71
N ILE A 238 -18.14 -2.21 6.34
CA ILE A 238 -18.44 -1.64 5.02
C ILE A 238 -17.64 -0.35 4.78
N SER A 239 -17.61 0.56 5.78
CA SER A 239 -16.82 1.79 5.73
C SER A 239 -15.34 1.49 5.53
N GLY A 240 -14.76 0.60 6.33
CA GLY A 240 -13.36 0.17 6.24
C GLY A 240 -13.02 -0.42 4.88
N ALA A 241 -13.89 -1.26 4.33
CA ALA A 241 -13.71 -1.82 2.99
C ALA A 241 -13.75 -0.75 1.89
N LEU A 242 -14.66 0.23 1.99
CA LEU A 242 -14.76 1.33 1.03
C LEU A 242 -13.53 2.23 1.09
N ILE A 243 -13.09 2.58 2.31
CA ILE A 243 -11.87 3.32 2.59
C ILE A 243 -10.67 2.57 1.98
N ASN A 244 -10.53 1.26 2.24
CA ASN A 244 -9.46 0.44 1.66
C ASN A 244 -9.46 0.51 0.13
N ALA A 245 -10.61 0.31 -0.51
CA ALA A 245 -10.71 0.36 -1.97
C ALA A 245 -10.34 1.73 -2.55
N ILE A 246 -10.82 2.83 -1.94
CA ILE A 246 -10.49 4.20 -2.35
C ILE A 246 -8.99 4.43 -2.20
N PHE A 247 -8.41 4.05 -1.05
CA PHE A 247 -6.98 4.18 -0.80
C PHE A 247 -6.16 3.43 -1.83
N SER A 248 -6.45 2.15 -2.07
CA SER A 248 -5.73 1.33 -3.04
C SER A 248 -5.75 1.95 -4.43
N VAL A 249 -6.90 2.39 -4.91
CA VAL A 249 -7.03 3.05 -6.22
C VAL A 249 -6.18 4.33 -6.30
N VAL A 250 -6.30 5.21 -5.30
CA VAL A 250 -5.55 6.46 -5.26
C VAL A 250 -4.05 6.19 -5.16
N ALA A 251 -3.64 5.27 -4.29
CA ALA A 251 -2.24 4.89 -4.11
C ALA A 251 -1.64 4.32 -5.40
N TYR A 252 -2.31 3.40 -6.09
CA TYR A 252 -1.80 2.85 -7.34
C TYR A 252 -1.79 3.87 -8.48
N ALA A 253 -2.76 4.79 -8.54
CA ALA A 253 -2.72 5.90 -9.51
C ALA A 253 -1.55 6.84 -9.24
N VAL A 254 -1.30 7.17 -7.97
CA VAL A 254 -0.15 7.98 -7.56
C VAL A 254 1.16 7.28 -7.91
N LEU A 255 1.29 5.99 -7.59
CA LEU A 255 2.48 5.21 -7.93
C LEU A 255 2.70 5.13 -9.45
N ALA A 256 1.63 4.95 -10.23
CA ALA A 256 1.70 4.95 -11.69
C ALA A 256 2.13 6.31 -12.25
N SER A 257 1.55 7.41 -11.76
CA SER A 257 1.91 8.76 -12.20
C SER A 257 3.35 9.13 -11.83
N VAL A 258 3.77 8.83 -10.60
CA VAL A 258 5.16 9.01 -10.16
C VAL A 258 6.12 8.19 -11.01
N HIS A 259 5.78 6.93 -11.33
CA HIS A 259 6.58 6.08 -12.20
C HIS A 259 6.70 6.67 -13.61
N HIS A 260 5.63 7.24 -14.18
CA HIS A 260 5.70 7.94 -15.47
C HIS A 260 6.62 9.17 -15.44
N HIS A 261 6.48 10.03 -14.43
CA HIS A 261 7.29 11.23 -14.28
C HIS A 261 8.78 10.93 -14.07
N LEU A 262 9.10 9.94 -13.24
CA LEU A 262 10.49 9.57 -12.97
C LEU A 262 11.09 8.66 -14.06
N GLY A 263 10.25 7.91 -14.77
CA GLY A 263 10.61 7.02 -15.87
C GLY A 263 10.85 7.72 -17.20
N GLY A 264 10.56 9.03 -17.31
CA GLY A 264 10.84 9.85 -18.48
C GLY A 264 9.81 9.75 -19.61
N LYS A 265 8.69 9.05 -19.41
CA LYS A 265 7.53 9.11 -20.31
C LYS A 265 6.64 10.25 -19.85
N ALA A 266 7.02 11.48 -20.18
CA ALA A 266 6.16 12.63 -19.98
C ALA A 266 4.84 12.39 -20.73
N ILE A 267 3.71 12.51 -20.03
CA ILE A 267 2.42 12.71 -20.68
C ILE A 267 2.62 13.94 -21.56
N ALA A 268 2.45 13.78 -22.87
CA ALA A 268 2.45 14.91 -23.79
C ALA A 268 1.48 15.95 -23.21
N THR A 269 2.04 17.08 -22.79
CA THR A 269 1.30 18.24 -22.33
C THR A 269 0.18 18.51 -23.33
N VAL A 270 -1.07 18.40 -22.88
CA VAL A 270 -2.22 18.88 -23.64
C VAL A 270 -1.91 20.32 -24.04
N PRO A 271 -1.90 20.68 -25.34
CA PRO A 271 -1.70 22.06 -25.74
C PRO A 271 -2.74 22.92 -25.05
N ARG A 272 -2.31 23.94 -24.30
CA ARG A 272 -3.21 25.01 -23.90
C ARG A 272 -3.68 25.68 -25.17
N ALA A 273 -4.90 25.36 -25.61
CA ALA A 273 -5.58 26.15 -26.60
C ALA A 273 -5.87 27.53 -25.99
N GLY A 274 -5.40 28.60 -26.67
CA GLY A 274 -5.88 29.96 -26.45
C GLY A 274 -4.95 30.86 -25.64
N GLY A 275 -3.79 31.17 -26.21
CA GLY A 275 -3.23 32.52 -26.11
C GLY A 275 -3.14 33.08 -27.54
N GLU A 276 -3.40 34.39 -27.68
CA GLU A 276 -3.36 35.20 -28.92
C GLU A 276 -4.66 35.12 -29.74
N GLU A 277 -5.43 36.17 -30.01
CA GLU A 277 -5.32 37.64 -29.88
C GLU A 277 -6.74 38.24 -29.79
#